data_AF-A0AAW4V7Y8-F1
#
_entry.id   AF-A0AAW4V7Y8-F1
#
_cell.length_a   1.000
_cell.length_b   1.000
_cell.length_c   1.000
_cell.angle_alpha   90.00
_cell.angle_beta   90.00
_cell.angle_gamma   90.00
#
_symmetry.space_group_name_H-M   'P 1'
#
loop_
_entity.id
_entity.type
_entity.pdbx_description
1 polymer ?
#
loop_
_entity_poly.entity_id
_entity_poly.type
_entity_poly.pdbx_seq_one_letter_code
_entity_poly.pdbx_strand_id
1 'polypeptide(L)'
;MKKLMKLMCVFALVFVAGCGASSSTDEQKEVVTNFFDYVKECDITKLKKVASEDVLSGMDLEKMEKELSQYTEEEYGKVFVDETNKFKKAIFKDLFTDIKIKDIKADGDKTTVKVTGKQKDYSQVSFDQSELNTTAQQYVEEHQDELAKVYQEEGLSAYQIKVYDGIAPILYQSMTDTYKSAPTEKLTATFTLEKKNDKWIITGIDE
;
A
#
# COMPACT_ATOMS: atom_id res chain seq x y z
N MET A 1 -16.29 46.26 -12.81
CA MET A 1 -17.32 45.34 -13.36
C MET A 1 -16.84 44.88 -14.74
N LYS A 2 -16.61 43.58 -15.00
CA LYS A 2 -17.56 42.64 -15.65
C LYS A 2 -18.23 43.27 -16.88
N LYS A 3 -17.78 43.03 -18.13
CA LYS A 3 -18.20 41.99 -19.13
C LYS A 3 -17.58 42.42 -20.49
N LEU A 4 -17.30 41.64 -21.55
CA LEU A 4 -17.23 40.21 -21.95
C LEU A 4 -16.17 40.18 -23.10
N MET A 5 -15.25 39.23 -23.23
CA MET A 5 -15.35 37.83 -23.73
C MET A 5 -15.68 37.68 -25.24
N LYS A 6 -14.83 36.89 -25.94
CA LYS A 6 -14.81 36.55 -27.40
C LYS A 6 -14.21 37.69 -28.27
N LEU A 7 -13.38 37.45 -29.30
CA LEU A 7 -12.99 36.21 -30.00
C LEU A 7 -11.56 36.30 -30.60
N MET A 8 -10.94 35.14 -30.83
CA MET A 8 -9.71 34.80 -31.60
C MET A 8 -8.99 35.88 -32.44
N CYS A 9 -7.67 35.98 -32.24
CA CYS A 9 -6.60 35.95 -33.27
C CYS A 9 -5.30 35.53 -32.54
N VAL A 10 -4.86 34.26 -32.59
CA VAL A 10 -4.09 33.61 -33.68
C VAL A 10 -2.60 34.04 -33.69
N PHE A 11 -1.77 33.13 -33.17
CA PHE A 11 -0.34 32.88 -33.45
C PHE A 11 0.69 34.03 -33.41
N ALA A 12 1.51 34.02 -32.33
CA ALA A 12 2.93 34.40 -32.38
C ALA A 12 3.74 33.79 -31.21
N LEU A 13 3.68 32.46 -31.00
CA LEU A 13 4.75 31.75 -30.29
C LEU A 13 5.52 30.93 -31.31
N VAL A 14 6.67 31.47 -31.71
CA VAL A 14 7.62 30.83 -32.60
C VAL A 14 8.24 29.67 -31.84
N PHE A 15 7.73 28.45 -32.08
CA PHE A 15 8.49 27.24 -31.79
C PHE A 15 9.72 27.26 -32.70
N VAL A 16 10.83 27.79 -32.17
CA VAL A 16 12.15 27.59 -32.77
C VAL A 16 12.42 26.10 -32.66
N ALA A 17 12.38 25.41 -33.80
CA ALA A 17 12.74 24.01 -33.92
C ALA A 17 14.25 23.84 -33.71
N GLY A 18 14.67 23.87 -32.44
CA GLY A 18 15.95 23.31 -32.04
C GLY A 18 15.88 21.79 -32.20
N CYS A 19 16.71 21.24 -33.07
CA CYS A 19 16.90 19.79 -33.15
C CYS A 19 17.58 19.29 -31.87
N GLY A 20 16.78 18.83 -30.92
CA GLY A 20 17.17 18.07 -29.75
C GLY A 20 16.04 17.08 -29.48
N ALA A 21 16.38 15.82 -29.15
CA ALA A 21 15.38 14.77 -29.04
C ALA A 21 14.26 15.18 -28.06
N SER A 22 13.00 15.08 -28.51
CA SER A 22 11.85 15.18 -27.61
C SER A 22 11.85 13.94 -26.73
N SER A 23 12.56 14.00 -25.60
CA SER A 23 12.56 12.97 -24.57
C SER A 23 11.11 12.78 -24.11
N SER A 24 10.50 11.64 -24.45
CA SER A 24 9.15 11.36 -23.97
C SER A 24 9.16 11.30 -22.45
N THR A 25 8.08 11.78 -21.83
CA THR A 25 7.85 11.66 -20.39
C THR A 25 7.07 10.38 -20.01
N ASP A 26 6.84 9.50 -20.99
CA ASP A 26 6.09 8.25 -20.80
C ASP A 26 6.79 7.29 -19.83
N GLU A 27 8.13 7.18 -19.87
CA GLU A 27 8.89 6.29 -18.97
C GLU A 27 8.73 6.71 -17.50
N GLN A 28 8.82 8.01 -17.21
CA GLN A 28 8.69 8.57 -15.87
C GLN A 28 7.24 8.46 -15.36
N LYS A 29 6.28 8.63 -16.25
CA LYS A 29 4.85 8.40 -15.97
C LYS A 29 4.57 6.92 -15.66
N GLU A 30 5.21 6.00 -16.39
CA GLU A 30 5.12 4.57 -16.15
C GLU A 30 5.75 4.21 -14.80
N VAL A 31 6.95 4.69 -14.48
CA VAL A 31 7.63 4.45 -13.19
C VAL A 31 6.77 4.90 -12.00
N VAL A 32 6.16 6.09 -12.06
CA VAL A 32 5.25 6.56 -10.99
C VAL A 32 3.97 5.75 -10.91
N THR A 33 3.42 5.29 -12.05
CA THR A 33 2.22 4.44 -12.06
C THR A 33 2.52 3.07 -11.46
N ASN A 34 3.60 2.43 -11.93
CA ASN A 34 4.14 1.16 -11.45
C ASN A 34 4.45 1.20 -9.96
N PHE A 35 4.99 2.32 -9.44
CA PHE A 35 5.18 2.50 -7.99
C PHE A 35 3.86 2.30 -7.22
N PHE A 36 2.80 3.03 -7.55
CA PHE A 36 1.52 2.88 -6.85
C PHE A 36 0.88 1.50 -7.05
N ASP A 37 1.05 0.88 -8.22
CA ASP A 37 0.52 -0.47 -8.46
C ASP A 37 1.31 -1.54 -7.69
N TYR A 38 2.64 -1.41 -7.56
CA TYR A 38 3.46 -2.31 -6.74
C TYR A 38 3.22 -2.11 -5.23
N VAL A 39 2.85 -0.90 -4.78
CA VAL A 39 2.32 -0.73 -3.42
C VAL A 39 1.03 -1.53 -3.26
N LYS A 40 0.04 -1.40 -4.15
CA LYS A 40 -1.22 -2.17 -4.06
C LYS A 40 -1.03 -3.68 -4.13
N GLU A 41 -0.04 -4.15 -4.89
CA GLU A 41 0.35 -5.56 -4.96
C GLU A 41 1.10 -6.06 -3.71
N CYS A 42 1.54 -5.16 -2.82
CA CYS A 42 2.45 -5.45 -1.71
C CYS A 42 3.80 -6.03 -2.19
N ASP A 43 4.27 -5.63 -3.38
CA ASP A 43 5.48 -6.18 -4.01
C ASP A 43 6.71 -5.32 -3.71
N ILE A 44 7.24 -5.49 -2.49
CA ILE A 44 8.47 -4.80 -2.03
C ILE A 44 9.65 -5.04 -2.97
N THR A 45 9.73 -6.21 -3.62
CA THR A 45 10.81 -6.55 -4.56
C THR A 45 10.72 -5.77 -5.86
N LYS A 46 9.51 -5.49 -6.37
CA LYS A 46 9.32 -4.59 -7.51
C LYS A 46 9.47 -3.12 -7.10
N LEU A 47 9.01 -2.72 -5.92
CA LEU A 47 9.19 -1.36 -5.39
C LEU A 47 10.67 -0.95 -5.35
N LYS A 48 11.56 -1.84 -4.85
CA LYS A 48 13.02 -1.65 -4.86
C LYS A 48 13.66 -1.53 -6.26
N LYS A 49 12.91 -1.74 -7.35
CA LYS A 49 13.36 -1.53 -8.74
C LYS A 49 12.91 -0.18 -9.33
N VAL A 50 11.98 0.52 -8.69
CA VAL A 50 11.39 1.79 -9.18
C VAL A 50 11.57 2.95 -8.20
N ALA A 51 11.89 2.69 -6.94
CA ALA A 51 12.19 3.69 -5.92
C ALA A 51 13.51 3.36 -5.20
N SER A 52 14.17 4.42 -4.72
CA SER A 52 15.38 4.33 -3.88
C SER A 52 15.08 3.82 -2.47
N GLU A 53 16.10 3.27 -1.81
CA GLU A 53 16.00 2.76 -0.44
C GLU A 53 15.59 3.85 0.55
N ASP A 54 16.14 5.07 0.42
CA ASP A 54 15.77 6.23 1.24
C ASP A 54 14.26 6.49 1.19
N VAL A 55 13.67 6.55 -0.01
CA VAL A 55 12.23 6.74 -0.23
C VAL A 55 11.41 5.61 0.39
N LEU A 56 11.81 4.36 0.19
CA LEU A 56 11.06 3.20 0.71
C LEU A 56 11.15 3.08 2.24
N SER A 57 12.29 3.45 2.83
CA SER A 57 12.49 3.46 4.28
C SER A 57 11.62 4.51 4.98
N GLY A 58 11.41 5.68 4.35
CA GLY A 58 10.55 6.74 4.89
C GLY A 58 9.06 6.43 4.88
N MET A 59 8.63 5.33 4.23
CA MET A 59 7.22 4.94 4.12
C MET A 59 6.84 3.70 4.96
N ASP A 60 7.80 3.09 5.68
CA ASP A 60 7.61 1.89 6.51
C ASP A 60 6.97 0.66 5.82
N LEU A 61 6.81 0.66 4.49
CA LEU A 61 6.11 -0.40 3.74
C LEU A 61 6.72 -1.79 3.94
N GLU A 62 8.05 -1.89 3.95
CA GLU A 62 8.76 -3.16 4.17
C GLU A 62 8.62 -3.65 5.63
N LYS A 63 8.51 -2.72 6.59
CA LYS A 63 8.25 -3.07 7.99
C LYS A 63 6.83 -3.62 8.15
N MET A 64 5.83 -2.94 7.59
CA MET A 64 4.43 -3.41 7.58
C MET A 64 4.27 -4.77 6.90
N GLU A 65 4.95 -4.99 5.77
CA GLU A 65 4.93 -6.28 5.06
C GLU A 65 5.51 -7.39 5.95
N LYS A 66 6.68 -7.14 6.55
CA LYS A 66 7.37 -8.10 7.41
C LYS A 66 6.59 -8.44 8.69
N GLU A 67 5.99 -7.44 9.34
CA GLU A 67 5.17 -7.63 10.55
C GLU A 67 3.91 -8.47 10.26
N LEU A 68 3.39 -8.44 9.03
CA LEU A 68 2.27 -9.28 8.59
C LEU A 68 2.70 -10.61 7.94
N SER A 69 3.98 -10.79 7.63
CA SER A 69 4.56 -12.01 7.05
C SER A 69 5.29 -12.91 8.04
N GLN A 70 5.36 -12.54 9.32
CA GLN A 70 6.01 -13.34 10.35
C GLN A 70 5.23 -14.62 10.74
N TYR A 71 3.92 -14.66 10.46
CA TYR A 71 3.04 -15.75 10.85
C TYR A 71 3.18 -16.96 9.91
N THR A 72 3.52 -18.12 10.47
CA THR A 72 3.75 -19.37 9.73
C THR A 72 2.59 -20.36 9.86
N GLU A 73 2.36 -21.21 8.85
CA GLU A 73 1.30 -22.24 8.91
C GLU A 73 1.59 -23.30 10.00
N GLU A 74 2.87 -23.50 10.35
CA GLU A 74 3.33 -24.43 11.40
C GLU A 74 2.97 -23.95 12.82
N GLU A 75 3.02 -22.65 13.08
CA GLU A 75 2.76 -22.08 14.42
C GLU A 75 1.30 -21.61 14.59
N TYR A 76 0.69 -21.09 13.52
CA TYR A 76 -0.61 -20.41 13.58
C TYR A 76 -1.73 -21.12 12.83
N GLY A 77 -1.43 -22.15 12.05
CA GLY A 77 -2.42 -22.82 11.20
C GLY A 77 -2.64 -22.14 9.86
N LYS A 78 -3.39 -22.85 9.01
CA LYS A 78 -3.49 -22.53 7.58
C LYS A 78 -4.51 -21.43 7.29
N VAL A 79 -5.62 -21.43 8.03
CA VAL A 79 -6.69 -20.42 7.93
C VAL A 79 -6.19 -19.08 8.46
N PHE A 80 -5.45 -19.08 9.58
CA PHE A 80 -4.86 -17.87 10.14
C PHE A 80 -3.92 -17.19 9.14
N VAL A 81 -3.00 -17.94 8.53
CA VAL A 81 -2.07 -17.40 7.53
C VAL A 81 -2.78 -16.97 6.23
N ASP A 82 -3.82 -17.69 5.80
CA ASP A 82 -4.63 -17.28 4.64
C ASP A 82 -5.36 -15.95 4.90
N GLU A 83 -6.01 -15.79 6.06
CA GLU A 83 -6.67 -14.54 6.44
C GLU A 83 -5.68 -13.39 6.65
N THR A 84 -4.53 -13.64 7.29
CA THR A 84 -3.42 -12.68 7.40
C THR A 84 -3.01 -12.14 6.03
N ASN A 85 -2.84 -13.04 5.05
CA ASN A 85 -2.43 -12.66 3.69
C ASN A 85 -3.52 -11.92 2.92
N LYS A 86 -4.81 -12.22 3.15
CA LYS A 86 -5.93 -11.43 2.59
C LYS A 86 -5.95 -10.03 3.20
N PHE A 87 -5.82 -9.93 4.52
CA PHE A 87 -5.79 -8.67 5.27
C PHE A 87 -4.63 -7.76 4.83
N LYS A 88 -3.41 -8.29 4.76
CA LYS A 88 -2.22 -7.60 4.22
C LYS A 88 -2.49 -7.02 2.84
N LYS A 89 -2.98 -7.83 1.90
CA LYS A 89 -3.30 -7.38 0.54
C LYS A 89 -4.39 -6.30 0.52
N ALA A 90 -5.37 -6.36 1.43
CA ALA A 90 -6.44 -5.38 1.51
C ALA A 90 -5.94 -4.01 1.98
N ILE A 91 -5.13 -3.95 3.05
CA ILE A 91 -4.49 -2.73 3.54
C ILE A 91 -3.66 -2.06 2.43
N PHE A 92 -2.73 -2.79 1.82
CA PHE A 92 -1.84 -2.24 0.80
C PHE A 92 -2.58 -1.76 -0.45
N LYS A 93 -3.65 -2.46 -0.85
CA LYS A 93 -4.53 -2.08 -1.96
C LYS A 93 -5.32 -0.80 -1.68
N ASP A 94 -5.81 -0.63 -0.47
CA ASP A 94 -6.65 0.51 -0.09
C ASP A 94 -5.83 1.74 0.38
N LEU A 95 -4.53 1.57 0.66
CA LEU A 95 -3.62 2.62 1.12
C LEU A 95 -3.61 3.84 0.18
N PHE A 96 -3.52 3.63 -1.14
CA PHE A 96 -3.46 4.69 -2.15
C PHE A 96 -4.51 4.51 -3.25
N THR A 97 -5.50 5.40 -3.29
CA THR A 97 -6.65 5.33 -4.22
C THR A 97 -6.84 6.63 -5.01
N ASP A 98 -7.62 6.57 -6.10
CA ASP A 98 -7.91 7.71 -6.99
C ASP A 98 -6.69 8.47 -7.56
N ILE A 99 -5.53 7.81 -7.61
CA ILE A 99 -4.25 8.35 -8.07
C ILE A 99 -4.33 8.88 -9.51
N LYS A 100 -3.90 10.14 -9.69
CA LYS A 100 -3.90 10.88 -10.96
C LYS A 100 -2.65 11.73 -11.07
N ILE A 101 -1.84 11.46 -12.09
CA ILE A 101 -0.74 12.34 -12.50
C ILE A 101 -1.34 13.63 -13.09
N LYS A 102 -0.76 14.78 -12.72
CA LYS A 102 -1.27 16.13 -13.06
C LYS A 102 -0.32 16.94 -13.94
N ASP A 103 0.98 16.79 -13.72
CA ASP A 103 2.02 17.59 -14.35
C ASP A 103 3.30 16.77 -14.37
N ILE A 104 4.10 16.90 -15.42
CA ILE A 104 5.43 16.28 -15.52
C ILE A 104 6.39 17.33 -16.08
N LYS A 105 7.49 17.57 -15.37
CA LYS A 105 8.54 18.51 -15.80
C LYS A 105 9.88 17.81 -15.82
N ALA A 106 10.44 17.63 -17.01
CA ALA A 106 11.81 17.20 -17.21
C ALA A 106 12.75 18.41 -17.15
N ASP A 107 13.89 18.24 -16.47
CA ASP A 107 14.97 19.21 -16.33
C ASP A 107 16.30 18.44 -16.35
N GLY A 108 16.85 18.23 -17.56
CA GLY A 108 17.99 17.35 -17.79
C GLY A 108 17.74 15.91 -17.32
N ASP A 109 18.65 15.37 -16.52
CA ASP A 109 18.57 14.02 -15.96
C ASP A 109 17.62 13.89 -14.75
N LYS A 110 16.92 14.97 -14.39
CA LYS A 110 15.93 15.01 -13.31
C LYS A 110 14.53 15.22 -13.90
N THR A 111 13.54 14.51 -13.39
CA THR A 111 12.12 14.74 -13.72
C THR A 111 11.31 14.88 -12.44
N THR A 112 10.37 15.82 -12.41
CA THR A 112 9.37 15.92 -11.35
C THR A 112 7.99 15.56 -11.88
N VAL A 113 7.27 14.70 -11.16
CA VAL A 113 5.92 14.24 -11.50
C VAL A 113 4.98 14.62 -10.36
N LYS A 114 3.99 15.47 -10.65
CA LYS A 114 2.98 15.86 -9.66
C LYS A 114 1.81 14.91 -9.71
N VAL A 115 1.41 14.42 -8.54
CA VAL A 115 0.36 13.43 -8.37
C VAL A 115 -0.66 13.95 -7.37
N THR A 116 -1.92 13.60 -7.58
CA THR A 116 -2.99 13.79 -6.59
C THR A 116 -3.79 12.51 -6.48
N GLY A 117 -4.31 12.21 -5.30
CA GLY A 117 -5.26 11.12 -5.11
C GLY A 117 -5.83 11.15 -3.71
N LYS A 118 -5.95 9.97 -3.12
CA LYS A 118 -6.35 9.75 -1.73
C LYS A 118 -5.37 8.80 -1.06
N GLN A 119 -5.10 9.05 0.21
CA GLN A 119 -4.35 8.13 1.06
C GLN A 119 -5.16 7.77 2.30
N LYS A 120 -4.99 6.54 2.79
CA LYS A 120 -5.50 6.13 4.10
C LYS A 120 -4.50 6.51 5.17
N ASP A 121 -4.95 7.26 6.17
CA ASP A 121 -4.17 7.49 7.39
C ASP A 121 -4.40 6.33 8.36
N TYR A 122 -3.43 5.42 8.44
CA TYR A 122 -3.44 4.31 9.39
C TYR A 122 -2.81 4.66 10.75
N SER A 123 -2.27 5.87 10.95
CA SER A 123 -1.63 6.26 12.23
C SER A 123 -2.60 6.28 13.41
N GLN A 124 -3.90 6.46 13.13
CA GLN A 124 -4.98 6.45 14.12
C GLN A 124 -5.70 5.10 14.23
N VAL A 125 -5.29 4.07 13.47
CA VAL A 125 -5.88 2.73 13.57
C VAL A 125 -5.26 2.02 14.77
N SER A 126 -6.09 1.76 15.78
CA SER A 126 -5.78 0.87 16.88
C SER A 126 -6.74 -0.32 16.87
N PHE A 127 -6.21 -1.51 17.14
CA PHE A 127 -7.00 -2.73 17.28
C PHE A 127 -7.32 -2.96 18.76
N ASP A 128 -8.57 -3.28 19.08
CA ASP A 128 -8.94 -3.55 20.46
C ASP A 128 -8.48 -4.95 20.89
N GLN A 129 -7.40 -5.00 21.67
CA GLN A 129 -6.85 -6.23 22.20
C GLN A 129 -7.84 -6.97 23.14
N SER A 130 -8.83 -6.28 23.70
CA SER A 130 -9.87 -6.88 24.54
C SER A 130 -10.94 -7.62 23.73
N GLU A 131 -11.30 -7.13 22.52
CA GLU A 131 -12.14 -7.89 21.58
C GLU A 131 -11.44 -9.20 21.20
N LEU A 132 -10.15 -9.10 20.83
CA LEU A 132 -9.27 -10.22 20.51
C LEU A 132 -9.29 -11.33 21.58
N ASN A 133 -9.08 -10.94 22.84
CA ASN A 133 -9.10 -11.87 23.96
C ASN A 133 -10.49 -12.45 24.22
N THR A 134 -11.55 -11.66 24.01
CA THR A 134 -12.94 -12.09 24.18
C THR A 134 -13.32 -13.13 23.12
N THR A 135 -12.98 -12.91 21.85
CA THR A 135 -13.21 -13.87 20.76
C THR A 135 -12.47 -15.19 21.01
N ALA A 136 -11.23 -15.15 21.49
CA ALA A 136 -10.47 -16.35 21.81
C ALA A 136 -11.08 -17.14 22.99
N GLN A 137 -11.55 -16.45 24.03
CA GLN A 137 -12.24 -17.09 25.16
C GLN A 137 -13.57 -17.72 24.71
N GLN A 138 -14.40 -16.99 23.97
CA GLN A 138 -15.67 -17.49 23.43
C GLN A 138 -15.45 -18.74 22.56
N TYR A 139 -14.49 -18.71 21.66
CA TYR A 139 -14.17 -19.88 20.82
C TYR A 139 -13.75 -21.10 21.66
N VAL A 140 -12.91 -20.90 22.69
CA VAL A 140 -12.46 -21.99 23.57
C VAL A 140 -13.61 -22.55 24.42
N GLU A 141 -14.54 -21.72 24.87
CA GLU A 141 -15.75 -22.14 25.61
C GLU A 141 -16.73 -22.90 24.71
N GLU A 142 -17.01 -22.40 23.50
CA GLU A 142 -17.93 -23.03 22.53
C GLU A 142 -17.39 -24.35 21.97
N HIS A 143 -16.07 -24.49 21.81
CA HIS A 143 -15.40 -25.68 21.28
C HIS A 143 -14.68 -26.53 22.35
N GLN A 144 -15.04 -26.40 23.63
CA GLN A 144 -14.31 -27.00 24.75
C GLN A 144 -14.05 -28.52 24.59
N ASP A 145 -15.07 -29.31 24.26
CA ASP A 145 -14.95 -30.77 24.11
C ASP A 145 -14.06 -31.17 22.92
N GLU A 146 -14.19 -30.45 21.80
CA GLU A 146 -13.39 -30.67 20.60
C GLU A 146 -11.91 -30.34 20.86
N LEU A 147 -11.65 -29.19 21.48
CA LEU A 147 -10.31 -28.73 21.81
C LEU A 147 -9.65 -29.60 22.89
N ALA A 148 -10.40 -30.05 23.91
CA ALA A 148 -9.91 -30.99 24.91
C ALA A 148 -9.48 -32.32 24.28
N LYS A 149 -10.22 -32.80 23.28
CA LYS A 149 -9.86 -34.00 22.52
C LYS A 149 -8.57 -33.78 21.70
N VAL A 150 -8.47 -32.69 20.94
CA VAL A 150 -7.26 -32.33 20.18
C VAL A 150 -6.04 -32.24 21.09
N TYR A 151 -6.17 -31.61 22.26
CA TYR A 151 -5.09 -31.54 23.24
C TYR A 151 -4.65 -32.92 23.77
N GLN A 152 -5.58 -33.85 23.97
CA GLN A 152 -5.29 -35.21 24.45
C GLN A 152 -4.68 -36.12 23.38
N GLU A 153 -5.12 -36.01 22.13
CA GLU A 153 -4.70 -36.89 21.02
C GLU A 153 -3.47 -36.35 20.27
N GLU A 154 -3.36 -35.02 20.12
CA GLU A 154 -2.38 -34.34 19.24
C GLU A 154 -1.48 -33.35 20.00
N GLY A 155 -1.81 -33.01 21.25
CA GLY A 155 -0.98 -32.19 22.14
C GLY A 155 -1.22 -30.67 22.04
N LEU A 156 -0.38 -29.91 22.75
CA LEU A 156 -0.56 -28.46 22.93
C LEU A 156 -0.46 -27.67 21.61
N SER A 157 0.48 -28.00 20.73
CA SER A 157 0.66 -27.27 19.47
C SER A 157 -0.55 -27.40 18.55
N ALA A 158 -1.11 -28.61 18.41
CA ALA A 158 -2.32 -28.84 17.63
C ALA A 158 -3.55 -28.12 18.22
N TYR A 159 -3.67 -28.09 19.56
CA TYR A 159 -4.67 -27.28 20.27
C TYR A 159 -4.53 -25.78 19.93
N GLN A 160 -3.32 -25.23 20.00
CA GLN A 160 -3.06 -23.81 19.71
C GLN A 160 -3.38 -23.44 18.26
N ILE A 161 -2.89 -24.24 17.30
CA ILE A 161 -3.18 -24.10 15.86
C ILE A 161 -4.70 -24.09 15.62
N LYS A 162 -5.44 -25.02 16.24
CA LYS A 162 -6.89 -25.11 16.09
C LYS A 162 -7.62 -23.87 16.63
N VAL A 163 -7.18 -23.32 17.77
CA VAL A 163 -7.72 -22.06 18.29
C VAL A 163 -7.40 -20.90 17.34
N TYR A 164 -6.18 -20.78 16.83
CA TYR A 164 -5.81 -19.72 15.88
C TYR A 164 -6.60 -19.78 14.58
N ASP A 165 -6.69 -20.95 13.93
CA ASP A 165 -7.49 -21.15 12.71
C ASP A 165 -8.99 -20.92 12.95
N GLY A 166 -9.49 -21.26 14.14
CA GLY A 166 -10.89 -21.04 14.53
C GLY A 166 -11.26 -19.57 14.71
N ILE A 167 -10.41 -18.77 15.36
CA ILE A 167 -10.68 -17.35 15.60
C ILE A 167 -10.35 -16.45 14.40
N ALA A 168 -9.46 -16.88 13.51
CA ALA A 168 -8.93 -16.05 12.43
C ALA A 168 -10.00 -15.34 11.58
N PRO A 169 -11.10 -15.97 11.14
CA PRO A 169 -12.11 -15.29 10.33
C PRO A 169 -12.81 -14.15 11.07
N ILE A 170 -13.06 -14.31 12.38
CA ILE A 170 -13.73 -13.31 13.22
C ILE A 170 -12.76 -12.15 13.50
N LEU A 171 -11.52 -12.49 13.87
CA LEU A 171 -10.45 -11.54 14.12
C LEU A 171 -10.19 -10.66 12.90
N TYR A 172 -9.88 -11.25 11.75
CA TYR A 172 -9.54 -10.50 10.55
C TYR A 172 -10.75 -9.76 9.96
N GLN A 173 -11.98 -10.16 10.27
CA GLN A 173 -13.18 -9.36 9.97
C GLN A 173 -13.24 -8.09 10.84
N SER A 174 -13.07 -8.19 12.17
CA SER A 174 -13.02 -6.98 13.05
C SER A 174 -11.90 -6.04 12.60
N MET A 175 -10.66 -6.55 12.46
CA MET A 175 -9.53 -5.76 11.99
C MET A 175 -9.78 -5.11 10.61
N THR A 176 -10.47 -5.82 9.71
CA THR A 176 -10.85 -5.32 8.39
C THR A 176 -11.80 -4.12 8.48
N ASP A 177 -12.80 -4.19 9.35
CA ASP A 177 -13.74 -3.10 9.54
C ASP A 177 -13.09 -1.92 10.27
N THR A 178 -12.16 -2.18 11.21
CA THR A 178 -11.34 -1.14 11.85
C THR A 178 -10.53 -0.34 10.81
N TYR A 179 -9.68 -0.97 9.97
CA TYR A 179 -8.86 -0.20 9.02
C TYR A 179 -9.71 0.48 7.93
N LYS A 180 -10.86 -0.11 7.56
CA LYS A 180 -11.79 0.53 6.61
C LYS A 180 -12.40 1.81 7.17
N SER A 181 -12.58 1.91 8.49
CA SER A 181 -13.02 3.15 9.15
C SER A 181 -11.96 4.26 9.18
N ALA A 182 -10.68 3.93 8.96
CA ALA A 182 -9.56 4.87 9.02
C ALA A 182 -9.78 6.11 8.12
N PRO A 183 -9.32 7.32 8.54
CA PRO A 183 -9.48 8.53 7.74
C PRO A 183 -8.90 8.37 6.33
N THR A 184 -9.57 9.01 5.36
CA THR A 184 -9.07 9.10 3.98
C THR A 184 -8.75 10.54 3.67
N GLU A 185 -7.46 10.82 3.52
CA GLU A 185 -6.93 12.15 3.26
C GLU A 185 -6.70 12.38 1.76
N LYS A 186 -6.52 13.65 1.38
CA LYS A 186 -6.20 14.03 0.01
C LYS A 186 -4.68 14.02 -0.19
N LEU A 187 -4.17 12.96 -0.83
CA LEU A 187 -2.79 12.93 -1.31
C LEU A 187 -2.58 14.05 -2.35
N THR A 188 -1.54 14.86 -2.14
CA THR A 188 -0.92 15.73 -3.13
C THR A 188 0.57 15.52 -2.95
N ALA A 189 1.28 15.10 -4.00
CA ALA A 189 2.71 14.78 -3.88
C ALA A 189 3.47 15.15 -5.16
N THR A 190 4.75 15.50 -4.99
CA THR A 190 5.71 15.69 -6.08
C THR A 190 6.77 14.61 -5.99
N PHE A 191 6.76 13.70 -6.95
CA PHE A 191 7.76 12.65 -7.08
C PHE A 191 8.95 13.23 -7.84
N THR A 192 10.15 13.07 -7.28
CA THR A 192 11.41 13.33 -7.97
C THR A 192 11.95 12.01 -8.53
N LEU A 193 12.27 12.01 -9.82
CA LEU A 193 12.90 10.89 -10.53
C LEU A 193 14.23 11.31 -11.11
N GLU A 194 15.21 10.42 -11.03
CA GLU A 194 16.55 10.58 -11.59
C GLU A 194 16.94 9.34 -12.40
N LYS A 195 17.78 9.53 -13.42
CA LYS A 195 18.28 8.42 -14.24
C LYS A 195 19.48 7.74 -13.55
N LYS A 196 19.32 6.47 -13.16
CA LYS A 196 20.38 5.62 -12.58
C LYS A 196 20.54 4.36 -13.42
N ASN A 197 21.73 4.10 -13.95
CA ASN A 197 22.04 2.96 -14.84
C ASN A 197 21.02 2.83 -16.00
N ASP A 198 20.83 3.95 -16.72
CA ASP A 198 19.86 4.12 -17.80
C ASP A 198 18.38 3.91 -17.48
N LYS A 199 18.00 3.77 -16.20
CA LYS A 199 16.61 3.63 -15.75
C LYS A 199 16.18 4.80 -14.88
N TRP A 200 14.93 5.23 -15.01
CA TRP A 200 14.33 6.20 -14.11
C TRP A 200 13.98 5.54 -12.77
N ILE A 201 14.40 6.17 -11.67
CA ILE A 201 14.15 5.73 -10.30
C ILE A 201 13.63 6.91 -9.50
N ILE A 202 12.61 6.69 -8.65
CA ILE A 202 12.10 7.67 -7.69
C ILE A 202 13.14 7.87 -6.58
N THR A 203 13.69 9.08 -6.50
CA THR A 203 14.71 9.47 -5.50
C THR A 203 14.19 10.43 -4.43
N GLY A 204 12.96 10.91 -4.55
CA GLY A 204 12.30 11.70 -3.51
C GLY A 204 10.79 11.79 -3.71
N ILE A 205 10.06 12.02 -2.62
CA ILE A 205 8.62 12.31 -2.60
C ILE A 205 8.42 13.47 -1.62
N ASP A 206 7.85 14.57 -2.11
CA ASP A 206 7.48 15.74 -1.30
C ASP A 206 5.94 15.89 -1.28
N GLU A 207 5.31 15.93 -0.10
CA GLU A 207 3.84 16.12 0.09
C GLU A 207 3.44 17.59 0.36
#